data_AF-A0A427TU08-F1
#
_entry.id   AF-A0A427TU08-F1
#
_cell.length_a   1.000
_cell.length_b   1.000
_cell.length_c   1.000
_cell.angle_alpha   90.00
_cell.angle_beta   90.00
_cell.angle_gamma   90.00
#
_symmetry.space_group_name_H-M   'P 1'
#
loop_
_entity.id
_entity.type
_entity.pdbx_description
1 polymer ?
#
loop_
_entity_poly.entity_id
_entity_poly.type
_entity_poly.pdbx_seq_one_letter_code
_entity_poly.pdbx_strand_id
1 'polypeptide(L)'
;MKLLGVALLAAGLLAGCSGGEESAKTDQKQQDIREMVNDYSKGKVKGHNASITSHELIIAKGEGDKQVIDLSEEEFFVSIAPYEDQTHP
;
A
#
# COMPACT_ATOMS: atom_id res chain seq x y z
N MET A 1 -19.86 -3.73 58.30
CA MET A 1 -19.98 -2.87 57.11
C MET A 1 -18.67 -2.11 56.85
N LYS A 2 -17.62 -2.77 56.33
CA LYS A 2 -16.41 -2.05 55.88
C LYS A 2 -15.51 -2.82 54.91
N LEU A 3 -16.01 -3.93 54.35
CA LEU A 3 -15.27 -4.78 53.40
C LEU A 3 -16.01 -5.01 52.08
N LEU A 4 -17.22 -4.45 51.93
CA LEU A 4 -18.04 -4.61 50.71
C LEU A 4 -17.87 -3.48 49.69
N GLY A 5 -17.09 -2.44 50.02
CA GLY A 5 -16.88 -1.27 49.14
C GLY A 5 -15.60 -1.34 48.29
N VAL A 6 -14.66 -2.22 48.63
CA VAL A 6 -13.34 -2.27 47.97
C VAL A 6 -13.34 -3.17 46.72
N ALA A 7 -14.28 -4.11 46.62
CA ALA A 7 -14.37 -5.01 45.47
C ALA A 7 -14.95 -4.36 44.20
N LEU A 8 -15.78 -3.31 44.33
CA LEU A 8 -16.40 -2.66 43.16
C LEU A 8 -15.50 -1.64 42.45
N LEU A 9 -14.41 -1.17 43.09
CA LEU A 9 -13.47 -0.21 42.48
C LEU A 9 -12.43 -0.87 41.56
N ALA A 10 -12.26 -2.19 41.61
CA ALA A 10 -11.30 -2.91 40.78
C ALA A 10 -11.82 -3.25 39.38
N ALA A 11 -13.14 -3.23 39.15
CA ALA A 11 -13.74 -3.62 37.88
C ALA A 11 -13.78 -2.48 36.83
N GLY A 12 -13.60 -1.22 37.24
CA GLY A 12 -13.68 -0.06 36.35
C GLY A 12 -12.43 0.23 35.52
N LEU A 13 -11.29 -0.38 35.85
CA LEU A 13 -10.00 -0.10 35.21
C LEU A 13 -9.76 -0.87 33.90
N LEU A 14 -10.65 -1.77 33.50
CA LEU A 14 -10.49 -2.59 32.29
C LEU A 14 -11.26 -2.06 31.06
N ALA A 15 -12.05 -0.99 31.20
CA ALA A 15 -12.85 -0.44 30.10
C ALA A 15 -12.17 0.71 29.32
N GLY A 16 -10.91 1.02 29.62
CA GLY A 16 -10.22 2.22 29.12
C GLY A 16 -9.30 2.07 27.90
N CYS A 17 -9.18 0.88 27.29
CA CYS A 17 -8.34 0.64 26.11
C CYS A 17 -9.13 0.34 24.81
N SER A 18 -10.32 0.91 24.65
CA SER A 18 -10.97 1.02 23.32
C SER A 18 -10.79 2.43 22.76
N GLY A 19 -9.53 2.88 22.70
CA GLY A 19 -9.12 4.16 22.14
C GLY A 19 -8.09 3.91 21.06
N GLY A 20 -8.51 3.23 20.01
CA GLY A 20 -7.72 2.94 18.83
C GLY A 20 -8.67 2.85 17.65
N GLU A 21 -9.19 3.98 17.22
CA GLU A 21 -9.46 4.18 15.79
C GLU A 21 -8.12 4.10 15.07
N GLU A 22 -7.64 2.88 14.87
CA GLU A 22 -6.75 2.60 13.75
C GLU A 22 -7.63 1.89 12.76
N SER A 23 -8.02 2.68 11.75
CA SER A 23 -8.87 2.31 10.64
C SER A 23 -8.73 0.83 10.33
N ALA A 24 -9.87 0.14 10.27
CA ALA A 24 -9.96 -1.12 9.56
C ALA A 24 -9.33 -0.89 8.18
N LYS A 25 -8.05 -1.25 8.05
CA LYS A 25 -7.36 -1.35 6.77
C LYS A 25 -8.22 -2.31 6.02
N THR A 26 -8.98 -1.74 5.10
CA THR A 26 -9.94 -2.49 4.34
C THR A 26 -9.14 -3.59 3.66
N ASP A 27 -9.46 -4.85 3.97
CA ASP A 27 -8.96 -6.07 3.33
C ASP A 27 -9.42 -6.14 1.86
N GLN A 28 -9.35 -5.02 1.14
CA GLN A 28 -9.34 -4.95 -0.30
C GLN A 28 -7.93 -5.31 -0.72
N LYS A 29 -7.58 -6.61 -0.62
CA LYS A 29 -6.48 -7.27 -1.33
C LYS A 29 -5.41 -6.25 -1.72
N GLN A 30 -4.67 -5.73 -0.73
CA GLN A 30 -3.61 -4.75 -0.95
C GLN A 30 -2.60 -5.46 -1.85
N GLN A 31 -2.75 -5.30 -3.16
CA GLN A 31 -1.86 -5.92 -4.12
C GLN A 31 -0.50 -5.33 -3.82
N ASP A 32 0.46 -6.19 -3.48
CA ASP A 32 1.80 -5.76 -3.13
C ASP A 32 2.33 -4.86 -4.26
N ILE A 33 2.57 -3.59 -3.95
CA ILE A 33 2.99 -2.59 -4.93
C ILE A 33 4.29 -3.04 -5.60
N ARG A 34 5.17 -3.75 -4.88
CA ARG A 34 6.39 -4.34 -5.45
C ARG A 34 6.08 -5.40 -6.47
N GLU A 35 5.14 -6.29 -6.17
CA GLU A 35 4.71 -7.33 -7.11
C GLU A 35 4.07 -6.72 -8.35
N MET A 36 3.22 -5.70 -8.16
CA MET A 36 2.59 -4.96 -9.25
C MET A 36 3.63 -4.28 -10.15
N VAL A 37 4.56 -3.51 -9.59
CA VAL A 37 5.65 -2.86 -10.34
C VAL A 37 6.51 -3.89 -11.07
N ASN A 38 6.85 -5.00 -10.41
CA ASN A 38 7.63 -6.09 -11.02
C ASN A 38 6.88 -6.75 -12.19
N ASP A 39 5.58 -6.97 -12.07
CA ASP A 39 4.79 -7.60 -13.11
C ASP A 39 4.61 -6.72 -14.34
N TYR A 40 4.41 -5.41 -14.15
CA TYR A 40 4.44 -4.44 -15.25
C TYR A 40 5.84 -4.32 -15.87
N SER A 41 6.90 -4.23 -15.05
CA SER A 41 8.29 -4.09 -15.52
C SER A 41 8.76 -5.29 -16.34
N LYS A 42 8.27 -6.50 -16.00
CA LYS A 42 8.55 -7.74 -16.76
C LYS A 42 7.58 -7.96 -17.93
N GLY A 43 6.66 -7.04 -18.18
CA GLY A 43 5.66 -7.16 -19.24
C GLY A 43 4.72 -8.37 -19.10
N LYS A 44 4.46 -8.83 -17.87
CA LYS A 44 3.54 -9.94 -17.60
C LYS A 44 2.09 -9.53 -17.81
N VAL A 45 1.75 -8.29 -17.48
CA VAL A 45 0.42 -7.72 -17.71
C VAL A 45 0.26 -7.37 -19.19
N LYS A 46 -0.77 -7.88 -19.85
CA LYS A 46 -1.03 -7.67 -21.29
C LYS A 46 -2.20 -6.72 -21.49
N GLY A 47 -2.20 -5.98 -22.61
CA GLY A 47 -3.28 -5.06 -22.98
C GLY A 47 -3.31 -3.74 -22.22
N HIS A 48 -2.41 -3.53 -21.26
CA HIS A 48 -2.24 -2.28 -20.54
C HIS A 48 -0.87 -1.68 -20.83
N ASN A 49 -0.76 -0.36 -20.71
CA ASN A 49 0.52 0.35 -20.65
C ASN A 49 0.75 0.86 -19.24
N ALA A 50 1.99 0.90 -18.80
CA ALA A 50 2.34 1.47 -17.51
C ALA A 50 3.59 2.34 -17.62
N SER A 51 3.60 3.44 -16.87
CA SER A 51 4.77 4.29 -16.65
C SER A 51 4.92 4.56 -15.17
N ILE A 52 6.15 4.72 -14.69
CA ILE A 52 6.45 4.96 -13.28
C ILE A 52 7.32 6.20 -13.13
N THR A 53 7.04 7.00 -12.12
CA THR A 53 7.86 8.13 -11.66
C THR A 53 8.37 7.84 -10.25
N SER A 54 9.04 8.80 -9.62
CA SER A 54 9.45 8.69 -8.21
C SER A 54 8.28 8.64 -7.23
N HIS A 55 7.08 9.07 -7.63
CA HIS A 55 5.93 9.20 -6.72
C HIS A 55 4.65 8.58 -7.28
N GLU A 56 4.64 8.09 -8.53
CA GLU A 56 3.41 7.60 -9.15
C GLU A 56 3.66 6.37 -10.04
N LEU A 57 2.77 5.38 -9.93
CA LEU A 57 2.58 4.36 -10.97
C LEU A 57 1.30 4.69 -11.75
N ILE A 58 1.45 4.91 -13.04
CA ILE A 58 0.35 5.28 -13.95
C ILE A 58 0.07 4.10 -14.88
N ILE A 59 -1.13 3.54 -14.81
CA ILE A 59 -1.58 2.40 -15.62
C ILE A 59 -2.67 2.87 -16.58
N ALA A 60 -2.44 2.74 -17.88
CA ALA A 60 -3.42 3.00 -18.93
C ALA A 60 -4.02 1.68 -19.45
N LYS A 61 -5.35 1.53 -19.31
CA LYS A 61 -6.09 0.31 -19.69
C LYS A 61 -6.78 0.42 -21.07
N GLY A 62 -6.65 1.58 -21.72
CA GLY A 62 -7.24 1.88 -23.02
C GLY A 62 -7.21 3.38 -23.31
N GLU A 63 -7.93 3.83 -24.33
CA GLU A 63 -8.07 5.27 -24.60
C GLU A 63 -8.85 5.96 -23.48
N GLY A 64 -8.18 6.87 -22.78
CA GLY A 64 -8.78 7.71 -21.73
C GLY A 64 -8.90 7.07 -20.35
N ASP A 65 -8.80 5.73 -20.22
CA ASP A 65 -8.83 5.06 -18.91
C ASP A 65 -7.43 4.96 -18.30
N LYS A 66 -7.23 5.72 -17.21
CA LYS A 66 -5.98 5.76 -16.44
C LYS A 66 -6.25 5.54 -14.96
N GLN A 67 -5.45 4.68 -14.36
CA GLN A 67 -5.34 4.51 -12.91
C GLN A 67 -3.99 5.07 -12.46
N VAL A 68 -4.01 5.94 -11.45
CA VAL A 68 -2.79 6.51 -10.83
C VAL A 68 -2.71 6.01 -9.40
N ILE A 69 -1.55 5.48 -9.03
CA ILE A 69 -1.24 4.95 -7.70
C ILE A 69 -0.11 5.81 -7.12
N ASP A 70 -0.33 6.40 -5.95
CA ASP A 70 0.68 7.17 -5.21
C ASP A 70 1.73 6.23 -4.61
N LEU A 71 3.00 6.57 -4.80
CA LEU A 71 4.19 5.85 -4.35
C LEU A 71 5.02 6.69 -3.37
N SER A 72 4.54 7.85 -2.92
CA SER A 72 5.30 8.77 -2.07
C SER A 72 5.74 8.14 -0.74
N GLU A 73 4.97 7.17 -0.24
CA GLU A 73 5.26 6.42 0.99
C GLU A 73 5.90 5.03 0.72
N GLU A 74 6.17 4.70 -0.54
CA GLU A 74 6.76 3.45 -0.96
C GLU A 74 8.27 3.59 -1.20
N GLU A 75 8.96 2.46 -1.33
CA GLU A 75 10.38 2.49 -1.71
C GLU A 75 10.60 3.03 -3.12
N PHE A 76 11.76 3.64 -3.35
CA PHE A 76 12.14 4.11 -4.66
C PHE A 76 12.44 2.94 -5.62
N PHE A 77 11.76 2.92 -6.78
CA PHE A 77 11.93 1.90 -7.79
C PHE A 77 12.92 2.33 -8.88
N VAL A 78 13.89 1.45 -9.19
CA VAL A 78 14.85 1.65 -10.27
C VAL A 78 14.73 0.52 -11.28
N SER A 79 14.52 0.89 -12.55
CA SER A 79 14.54 -0.04 -13.68
C SER A 79 15.72 0.32 -14.59
N ILE A 80 16.58 -0.66 -14.86
CA ILE A 80 17.76 -0.50 -15.71
C ILE A 80 17.68 -1.57 -16.80
N ALA A 81 17.86 -1.15 -18.05
CA ALA A 81 18.04 -2.02 -19.20
C ALA A 81 19.52 -1.95 -19.63
N PRO A 82 20.37 -2.91 -19.20
CA PRO A 82 21.74 -2.97 -19.66
C PRO A 82 21.81 -3.12 -21.18
N TYR A 83 22.85 -2.56 -21.78
CA TYR A 83 23.12 -2.67 -23.21
C TYR A 83 24.63 -2.88 -23.43
N GLU A 84 24.99 -3.50 -24.55
CA GLU A 84 26.40 -3.71 -24.93
C GLU A 84 26.93 -2.50 -25.72
N ASP A 85 26.32 -2.19 -26.85
CA ASP A 85 26.85 -1.17 -27.79
C ASP A 85 26.00 0.11 -27.90
N GLN A 86 24.67 -0.02 -27.98
CA GLN A 86 23.77 1.12 -28.21
C GLN A 86 22.61 1.13 -27.21
N THR A 87 22.16 2.33 -26.87
CA THR A 87 21.05 2.59 -25.94
C THR A 87 20.07 3.61 -26.51
N HIS A 88 18.97 3.82 -25.80
CA HIS A 88 17.96 4.81 -26.12
C HIS A 88 17.77 5.75 -24.92
N PRO A 89 17.70 7.08 -25.12
CA PRO A 89 17.29 8.03 -24.09
C PRO A 89 15.79 7.99 -23.82
#